data_AF-A0A7C2HVU8-F1
#
_entry.id   AF-A0A7C2HVU8-F1
#
_cell.length_a   1.000
_cell.length_b   1.000
_cell.length_c   1.000
_cell.angle_alpha   90.00
_cell.angle_beta   90.00
_cell.angle_gamma   90.00
#
_symmetry.space_group_name_H-M   'P 1'
#
loop_
_entity.id
_entity.type
_entity.pdbx_description
1 polymer ?
#
loop_
_entity_poly.entity_id
_entity_poly.type
_entity_poly.pdbx_seq_one_letter_code
_entity_poly.pdbx_strand_id
1 'polypeptide(L)'
;MLSLVPSFGLRRWLSRQTPWIAALEDMTFVGDIRGGDSLSDIYGWRRFLLGFLAAWSVVLVKGKLVHFPQTYGPYARPWARRLARYLLRRSPVIVARDRESQRVAQELVGGKQEVWLSPDVAFALEARVPERIETDPPLERPPGPVGW
;
A
#
# COMPACT_ATOMS: atom_id res chain seq x y z
N MET A 1 -20.25 5.19 2.26
CA MET A 1 -20.70 5.00 3.66
C MET A 1 -19.55 5.24 4.63
N LEU A 2 -19.38 6.50 5.05
CA LEU A 2 -18.49 7.02 6.11
C LEU A 2 -18.60 6.27 7.46
N SER A 3 -18.14 5.02 7.52
CA SER A 3 -18.43 4.03 8.58
C SER A 3 -18.25 4.53 10.02
N LEU A 4 -17.37 5.49 10.29
CA LEU A 4 -17.01 5.92 11.65
C LEU A 4 -17.73 7.19 12.17
N VAL A 5 -18.53 7.89 11.36
CA VAL A 5 -19.26 9.09 11.82
C VAL A 5 -20.68 8.70 12.25
N PRO A 6 -21.09 8.72 13.52
CA PRO A 6 -22.38 8.14 13.92
C PRO A 6 -23.62 8.87 13.35
N SER A 7 -23.50 10.15 12.98
CA SER A 7 -24.65 10.95 12.52
C SER A 7 -24.81 10.97 10.99
N PHE A 8 -25.95 10.47 10.52
CA PHE A 8 -26.32 10.44 9.10
C PHE A 8 -26.32 11.84 8.45
N GLY A 9 -26.77 12.87 9.19
CA GLY A 9 -26.79 14.26 8.70
C GLY A 9 -25.39 14.83 8.46
N LEU A 10 -24.45 14.60 9.38
CA LEU A 10 -23.06 15.05 9.24
C LEU A 10 -22.36 14.33 8.09
N ARG A 11 -22.61 13.02 7.92
CA ARG A 11 -22.09 12.26 6.78
C ARG A 11 -22.54 12.84 5.44
N ARG A 12 -23.85 13.09 5.31
CA ARG A 12 -24.43 13.62 4.07
C ARG A 12 -23.95 15.05 3.80
N TRP A 13 -23.75 15.86 4.83
CA TRP A 13 -23.17 17.19 4.70
C TRP A 13 -21.71 17.14 4.23
N LEU A 14 -20.85 16.36 4.90
CA LEU A 14 -19.44 16.19 4.53
C LEU A 14 -19.28 15.69 3.09
N SER A 15 -20.08 14.71 2.68
CA SER A 15 -20.01 14.14 1.33
C SER A 15 -20.42 15.16 0.25
N ARG A 16 -21.34 16.08 0.58
CA ARG A 16 -21.75 17.16 -0.35
C ARG A 16 -20.73 18.30 -0.45
N GLN A 17 -19.96 18.54 0.60
CA GLN A 17 -18.98 19.64 0.64
C GLN A 17 -17.60 19.22 0.13
N THR A 18 -17.27 17.92 0.18
CA THR A 18 -15.94 17.42 -0.16
C THR A 18 -16.01 16.40 -1.30
N PRO A 19 -15.78 16.81 -2.57
CA PRO A 19 -15.94 15.93 -3.73
C PRO A 19 -15.14 14.62 -3.66
N TRP A 20 -13.95 14.66 -3.05
CA TRP A 20 -13.14 13.46 -2.78
C TRP A 20 -13.88 12.42 -1.91
N ILE A 21 -14.63 12.86 -0.90
CA ILE A 21 -15.38 11.96 -0.03
C ILE A 21 -16.51 11.31 -0.82
N ALA A 22 -17.28 12.08 -1.60
CA ALA A 22 -18.33 11.53 -2.47
C ALA A 22 -17.75 10.51 -3.47
N ALA A 23 -16.67 10.88 -4.16
CA ALA A 23 -15.98 10.00 -5.11
C ALA A 23 -15.51 8.71 -4.43
N LEU A 24 -14.91 8.83 -3.23
CA LEU A 24 -14.61 7.65 -2.43
C LEU A 24 -15.89 6.87 -2.21
N GLU A 25 -16.94 7.42 -1.61
CA GLU A 25 -18.18 6.73 -1.24
C GLU A 25 -18.79 5.86 -2.35
N ASP A 26 -18.63 6.24 -3.61
CA ASP A 26 -19.12 5.49 -4.78
C ASP A 26 -18.23 4.31 -5.21
N MET A 27 -16.96 4.27 -4.80
CA MET A 27 -16.03 3.18 -5.16
C MET A 27 -16.41 1.81 -4.55
N THR A 28 -16.31 0.72 -5.29
CA THR A 28 -16.54 -0.63 -4.72
C THR A 28 -15.46 -1.04 -3.72
N PHE A 29 -14.20 -0.71 -4.01
CA PHE A 29 -13.07 -0.87 -3.12
C PHE A 29 -12.02 0.21 -3.41
N VAL A 30 -11.07 0.37 -2.50
CA VAL A 30 -9.93 1.29 -2.66
C VAL A 30 -8.67 0.50 -2.34
N GLY A 31 -7.69 0.54 -3.24
CA GLY A 31 -6.41 -0.14 -3.10
C GLY A 31 -5.28 0.82 -2.73
N ASP A 32 -4.35 0.37 -1.89
CA ASP A 32 -3.13 1.08 -1.50
C ASP A 32 -1.88 0.28 -1.92
N ILE A 33 -1.01 0.91 -2.72
CA ILE A 33 0.28 0.37 -3.14
C ILE A 33 1.47 1.26 -2.76
N ARG A 34 1.23 2.57 -2.55
CA ARG A 34 2.26 3.60 -2.31
C ARG A 34 3.41 3.50 -3.32
N GLY A 35 4.65 3.72 -2.86
CA GLY A 35 5.87 3.49 -3.65
C GLY A 35 6.32 2.02 -3.71
N GLY A 36 5.47 1.06 -3.32
CA GLY A 36 5.84 -0.37 -3.27
C GLY A 36 6.55 -0.80 -1.99
N ASP A 37 7.13 0.14 -1.22
CA ASP A 37 7.81 -0.15 0.05
C ASP A 37 7.60 0.93 1.13
N SER A 38 6.78 1.93 0.83
CA SER A 38 6.63 3.12 1.65
C SER A 38 5.71 2.94 2.87
N LEU A 39 5.30 1.70 3.18
CA LEU A 39 4.66 1.36 4.46
C LEU A 39 5.74 1.03 5.52
N SER A 40 6.71 1.95 5.60
CA SER A 40 7.85 1.92 6.50
C SER A 40 8.26 3.36 6.80
N ASP A 41 8.81 3.59 7.99
CA ASP A 41 9.29 4.88 8.45
C ASP A 41 10.83 5.03 8.33
N ILE A 42 11.51 4.05 7.72
CA ILE A 42 12.95 4.15 7.41
C ILE A 42 13.24 5.24 6.37
N TYR A 43 12.28 5.54 5.50
CA TYR A 43 12.33 6.65 4.53
C TYR A 43 11.94 8.01 5.14
N GLY A 44 11.87 8.09 6.46
CA GLY A 44 11.50 9.29 7.20
C GLY A 44 10.08 9.22 7.77
N TRP A 45 9.96 9.56 9.06
CA TRP A 45 8.69 9.49 9.78
C TRP A 45 7.61 10.41 9.22
N ARG A 46 7.99 11.58 8.67
CA ARG A 46 7.05 12.53 8.06
C ARG A 46 6.38 11.92 6.82
N ARG A 47 7.17 11.27 5.96
CA ARG A 47 6.67 10.58 4.76
C ARG A 47 5.74 9.44 5.15
N PHE A 48 6.13 8.63 6.13
CA PHE A 48 5.28 7.57 6.67
C PHE A 48 3.96 8.14 7.21
N LEU A 49 4.00 9.22 7.99
CA LEU A 49 2.81 9.83 8.57
C LEU A 49 1.87 10.37 7.50
N LEU A 50 2.38 11.05 6.48
CA LEU A 50 1.56 11.53 5.36
C LEU A 50 0.88 10.37 4.61
N GLY A 51 1.64 9.31 4.30
CA GLY A 51 1.08 8.10 3.68
C GLY A 51 0.05 7.40 4.57
N PHE A 52 0.31 7.34 5.89
CA PHE A 52 -0.65 6.84 6.86
C PHE A 52 -1.93 7.67 6.88
N LEU A 53 -1.83 9.01 6.93
CA LEU A 53 -3.00 9.89 6.97
C LEU A 53 -3.85 9.77 5.71
N ALA A 54 -3.22 9.64 4.54
CA ALA A 54 -3.93 9.37 3.29
C ALA A 54 -4.72 8.05 3.35
N ALA A 55 -4.06 6.95 3.68
CA ALA A 55 -4.70 5.64 3.81
C ALA A 55 -5.77 5.61 4.92
N TRP A 56 -5.49 6.30 6.03
CA TRP A 56 -6.41 6.40 7.16
C TRP A 56 -7.67 7.17 6.79
N SER A 57 -7.56 8.25 6.02
CA SER A 57 -8.74 8.99 5.52
C SER A 57 -9.68 8.09 4.71
N VAL A 58 -9.13 7.18 3.89
CA VAL A 58 -9.91 6.18 3.17
C VAL A 58 -10.61 5.26 4.15
N VAL A 59 -9.91 4.75 5.16
CA VAL A 59 -10.51 3.90 6.21
C VAL A 59 -11.62 4.64 6.98
N LEU A 60 -11.50 5.94 7.23
CA LEU A 60 -12.56 6.75 7.84
C LEU A 60 -13.82 6.83 6.97
N VAL A 61 -13.64 6.98 5.65
CA VAL A 61 -14.73 7.14 4.67
C VAL A 61 -15.34 5.80 4.24
N LYS A 62 -14.54 4.75 4.08
CA LYS A 62 -14.94 3.45 3.54
C LYS A 62 -15.05 2.34 4.57
N GLY A 63 -14.43 2.50 5.72
CA GLY A 63 -14.25 1.44 6.72
C GLY A 63 -13.20 0.40 6.35
N LYS A 64 -12.83 0.27 5.08
CA LYS A 64 -11.93 -0.76 4.56
C LYS A 64 -10.96 -0.21 3.50
N LEU A 65 -9.77 -0.81 3.45
CA LEU A 65 -8.70 -0.52 2.49
C LEU A 65 -8.05 -1.83 2.03
N VAL A 66 -7.90 -2.04 0.74
CA VAL A 66 -7.18 -3.21 0.20
C VAL A 66 -5.70 -2.84 0.07
N HIS A 67 -4.79 -3.70 0.51
CA HIS A 67 -3.37 -3.51 0.25
C HIS A 67 -2.90 -4.39 -0.91
N PHE A 68 -2.38 -3.73 -1.94
CA PHE A 68 -1.72 -4.38 -3.09
C PHE A 68 -0.30 -4.85 -2.73
N PRO A 69 0.33 -5.70 -3.58
CA PRO A 69 1.67 -6.23 -3.34
C PRO A 69 2.67 -5.11 -3.02
N GLN A 70 3.14 -5.08 -1.78
CA GLN A 70 4.12 -4.10 -1.32
C GLN A 70 4.95 -4.66 -0.15
N THR A 71 6.04 -3.98 0.17
CA THR A 71 6.87 -4.30 1.34
C THR A 71 6.26 -3.73 2.62
N TYR A 72 6.29 -4.53 3.68
CA TYR A 72 5.78 -4.16 5.01
C TYR A 72 6.92 -4.00 6.01
N GLY A 73 7.12 -2.78 6.51
CA GLY A 73 8.26 -2.48 7.37
C GLY A 73 9.59 -2.48 6.59
N PRO A 74 10.74 -2.62 7.28
CA PRO A 74 10.88 -2.64 8.75
C PRO A 74 10.38 -1.33 9.38
N TYR A 75 10.14 -1.32 10.69
CA TYR A 75 9.68 -0.13 11.41
C TYR A 75 10.71 0.34 12.41
N ALA A 76 11.24 1.55 12.23
CA ALA A 76 12.22 2.14 13.12
C ALA A 76 11.60 2.59 14.45
N ARG A 77 10.35 3.10 14.43
CA ARG A 77 9.65 3.53 15.65
C ARG A 77 8.49 2.60 16.03
N PRO A 78 8.28 2.33 17.33
CA PRO A 78 7.15 1.51 17.78
C PRO A 78 5.77 2.05 17.41
N TRP A 79 5.61 3.38 17.34
CA TRP A 79 4.34 3.98 16.93
C TRP A 79 4.05 3.76 15.44
N ALA A 80 5.07 3.75 14.57
CA ALA A 80 4.88 3.46 13.15
C ALA A 80 4.38 2.03 12.95
N ARG A 81 4.97 1.06 13.68
CA ARG A 81 4.48 -0.33 13.72
C ARG A 81 3.03 -0.42 14.22
N ARG A 82 2.65 0.38 15.23
CA ARG A 82 1.26 0.43 15.74
C ARG A 82 0.29 1.00 14.71
N LEU A 83 0.67 2.06 14.00
CA LEU A 83 -0.15 2.66 12.95
C LEU A 83 -0.32 1.73 11.73
N ALA A 84 0.75 1.06 11.30
CA ALA A 84 0.66 0.05 10.24
C ALA A 84 -0.26 -1.11 10.65
N ARG A 85 -0.11 -1.63 11.88
CA ARG A 85 -1.02 -2.63 12.45
C ARG A 85 -2.48 -2.17 12.43
N TYR A 86 -2.74 -0.90 12.75
CA TYR A 86 -4.09 -0.35 12.75
C TYR A 86 -4.74 -0.40 11.37
N LEU A 87 -4.00 -0.04 10.31
CA LEU A 87 -4.48 -0.10 8.93
C LEU A 87 -4.71 -1.55 8.48
N LEU A 88 -3.72 -2.42 8.69
CA LEU A 88 -3.80 -3.82 8.25
C LEU A 88 -4.98 -4.55 8.87
N ARG A 89 -5.26 -4.35 10.16
CA ARG A 89 -6.41 -4.99 10.83
C ARG A 89 -7.79 -4.52 10.34
N ARG A 90 -7.85 -3.45 9.54
CA ARG A 90 -9.07 -2.95 8.89
C ARG A 90 -9.07 -3.23 7.39
N SER A 91 -8.12 -4.02 6.93
CA SER A 91 -7.95 -4.32 5.52
C SER A 91 -8.52 -5.69 5.23
N PRO A 92 -9.52 -5.83 4.35
CA PRO A 92 -10.10 -7.13 4.02
C PRO A 92 -9.12 -8.01 3.21
N VAL A 93 -8.21 -7.38 2.47
CA VAL A 93 -7.21 -8.06 1.65
C VAL A 93 -5.86 -7.39 1.88
N ILE A 94 -4.84 -8.21 2.13
CA ILE A 94 -3.45 -7.79 2.33
C ILE A 94 -2.58 -8.68 1.47
N VAL A 95 -1.79 -8.07 0.60
CA VAL A 95 -0.86 -8.79 -0.27
C VAL A 95 0.56 -8.28 -0.04
N ALA A 96 1.46 -9.18 0.33
CA ALA A 96 2.89 -8.90 0.43
C ALA A 96 3.60 -9.28 -0.86
N ARG A 97 4.63 -8.50 -1.23
CA ARG A 97 5.40 -8.78 -2.44
C ARG A 97 6.50 -9.83 -2.27
N ASP A 98 6.90 -10.10 -1.04
CA ASP A 98 7.97 -11.03 -0.68
C ASP A 98 7.67 -11.71 0.67
N ARG A 99 8.37 -12.82 0.96
CA ARG A 99 8.12 -13.66 2.14
C ARG A 99 8.43 -12.96 3.46
N GLU A 100 9.41 -12.06 3.49
CA GLU A 100 9.76 -11.33 4.71
C GLU A 100 8.66 -10.32 5.04
N SER A 101 8.24 -9.56 4.04
CA SER A 101 7.08 -8.66 4.14
C SER A 101 5.81 -9.39 4.53
N GLN A 102 5.57 -10.60 4.00
CA GLN A 102 4.43 -11.45 4.37
C GLN A 102 4.48 -11.80 5.86
N ARG A 103 5.65 -12.25 6.35
CA ARG A 103 5.86 -12.58 7.77
C ARG A 103 5.57 -11.37 8.66
N VAL A 104 6.15 -10.21 8.34
CA VAL A 104 5.94 -8.98 9.11
C VAL A 104 4.46 -8.60 9.13
N ALA A 105 3.78 -8.61 7.99
CA ALA A 105 2.35 -8.29 7.92
C ALA A 105 1.50 -9.30 8.71
N GLN A 106 1.83 -10.60 8.64
CA GLN A 106 1.14 -11.67 9.37
C GLN A 106 1.23 -11.48 10.90
N GLU A 107 2.40 -11.05 11.39
CA GLU A 107 2.59 -10.66 12.80
C GLU A 107 1.76 -9.44 13.19
N LEU A 108 1.66 -8.43 12.30
CA LEU A 108 0.90 -7.21 12.58
C LEU A 108 -0.59 -7.49 12.72
N VAL A 109 -1.16 -8.28 11.81
CA VAL A 109 -2.57 -8.71 11.91
C VAL A 109 -2.80 -9.67 13.08
N GLY A 110 -1.75 -10.36 13.54
CA GLY A 110 -1.78 -11.27 14.67
C GLY A 110 -2.51 -12.57 14.35
N GLY A 111 -2.30 -13.12 13.15
CA GLY A 111 -2.89 -14.40 12.74
C GLY A 111 -4.38 -14.38 12.41
N LYS A 112 -5.07 -13.24 12.57
CA LYS A 112 -6.54 -13.14 12.41
C LYS A 112 -7.02 -13.19 10.96
N GLN A 113 -6.12 -12.96 10.02
CA GLN A 113 -6.39 -12.99 8.58
C GLN A 113 -5.12 -13.41 7.86
N GLU A 114 -5.31 -14.03 6.71
CA GLU A 114 -4.22 -14.43 5.82
C GLU A 114 -3.62 -13.21 5.11
N VAL A 115 -2.29 -13.16 5.04
CA VAL A 115 -1.57 -12.25 4.16
C VAL A 115 -1.12 -13.02 2.92
N TRP A 116 -1.58 -12.57 1.76
CA TRP A 116 -1.34 -13.23 0.48
C TRP A 116 0.06 -12.88 -0.02
N LEU A 117 0.60 -13.71 -0.89
CA LEU A 117 1.90 -13.49 -1.53
C LEU A 117 1.70 -13.36 -3.03
N SER A 118 2.24 -12.30 -3.63
CA SER A 118 2.22 -12.07 -5.07
C SER A 118 3.46 -11.28 -5.45
N PRO A 119 4.07 -11.48 -6.64
CA PRO A 119 5.11 -10.59 -7.13
C PRO A 119 4.67 -9.11 -7.17
N ASP A 120 5.66 -8.23 -7.29
CA ASP A 120 5.44 -6.79 -7.50
C ASP A 120 4.54 -6.54 -8.73
N VAL A 121 3.72 -5.50 -8.69
CA VAL A 121 2.78 -5.18 -9.78
C VAL A 121 3.50 -4.86 -11.09
N ALA A 122 4.80 -4.51 -11.04
CA ALA A 122 5.61 -4.34 -12.25
C ALA A 122 5.63 -5.60 -13.14
N PHE A 123 5.48 -6.80 -12.56
CA PHE A 123 5.38 -8.04 -13.33
C PHE A 123 4.07 -8.20 -14.11
N ALA A 124 3.09 -7.34 -13.87
CA ALA A 124 1.86 -7.28 -14.67
C ALA A 124 2.01 -6.42 -15.94
N LEU A 125 3.14 -5.72 -16.10
CA LEU A 125 3.42 -4.91 -17.29
C LEU A 125 3.93 -5.80 -18.43
N GLU A 126 3.63 -5.38 -19.66
CA GLU A 126 4.18 -6.01 -20.86
C GLU A 126 5.70 -5.82 -20.90
N ALA A 127 6.42 -6.93 -21.10
CA ALA A 127 7.87 -6.89 -21.21
C ALA A 127 8.28 -6.15 -22.50
N ARG A 128 9.09 -5.10 -22.35
CA ARG A 128 9.72 -4.38 -23.47
C ARG A 128 11.22 -4.56 -23.39
N VAL A 129 11.82 -4.99 -24.50
CA VAL A 129 13.28 -5.07 -24.61
C VAL A 129 13.83 -3.65 -24.65
N PRO A 130 14.77 -3.28 -23.77
CA PRO A 130 15.36 -1.95 -23.81
C PRO A 130 16.24 -1.79 -25.05
N GLU A 131 16.22 -0.61 -25.67
CA GLU A 131 17.09 -0.29 -26.83
C GLU A 131 18.57 -0.39 -26.49
N ARG A 132 18.91 -0.09 -25.23
CA ARG A 132 20.26 -0.14 -24.69
C ARG A 132 20.23 -0.65 -23.27
N ILE A 133 21.10 -1.62 -22.96
CA ILE A 133 21.31 -2.08 -21.58
C ILE A 133 22.37 -1.17 -20.95
N GLU A 134 21.92 -0.27 -20.10
CA GLU A 134 22.78 0.56 -19.25
C GLU A 134 23.01 -0.17 -17.92
N THR A 135 24.27 -0.21 -17.47
CA THR A 135 24.68 -0.88 -16.23
C THR A 135 25.51 0.07 -15.39
N ASP A 136 25.36 -0.01 -14.07
CA ASP A 136 26.18 0.74 -13.11
C ASP A 136 26.72 -0.22 -12.02
N PRO A 137 28.04 -0.45 -11.93
CA PRO A 137 29.08 0.08 -12.83
C PRO A 137 28.93 -0.43 -14.27
N PRO A 138 29.46 0.30 -15.28
CA PRO A 138 29.42 -0.14 -16.68
C PRO A 138 30.09 -1.51 -16.83
N LEU A 139 29.39 -2.44 -17.48
CA LEU A 139 29.99 -3.74 -17.83
C LEU A 139 31.20 -3.52 -18.76
N GLU A 140 32.29 -4.25 -18.50
CA GLU A 140 33.50 -4.22 -19.33
C GLU A 140 33.23 -4.64 -20.80
N ARG A 141 32.17 -5.41 -21.03
CA ARG A 141 31.63 -5.71 -22.36
C ARG A 141 30.12 -5.48 -22.37
N PRO A 142 29.57 -4.83 -23.41
CA PRO A 142 28.13 -4.73 -23.56
C PRO A 142 27.54 -6.14 -23.63
N PRO A 143 26.39 -6.40 -22.98
CA PRO A 143 25.70 -7.67 -23.12
C PRO A 143 25.46 -7.93 -24.61
N GLY A 144 25.73 -9.15 -25.05
CA GLY A 144 25.45 -9.57 -26.43
C GLY A 144 23.97 -9.39 -26.77
N PRO A 145 23.59 -9.48 -28.06
CA PRO A 145 22.19 -9.40 -28.45
C PRO A 145 21.36 -10.37 -27.60
N VAL A 146 20.29 -9.86 -26.99
CA VAL A 146 19.38 -10.64 -26.17
C VAL A 146 18.59 -11.57 -27.11
N GLY A 147 19.16 -12.73 -27.42
CA GLY A 147 18.49 -13.81 -28.12
C GLY A 147 17.73 -14.67 -27.10
N TRP A 148 16.44 -14.89 -27.37
CA TRP A 148 15.64 -15.92 -26.71
C TRP A 148 15.80 -17.23 -27.45
#